data_AF-A0A9D3SUG9-F1
#
_entry.id   AF-A0A9D3SUG9-F1
#
_cell.length_a   1.000
_cell.length_b   1.000
_cell.length_c   1.000
_cell.angle_alpha   90.00
_cell.angle_beta   90.00
_cell.angle_gamma   90.00
#
_symmetry.space_group_name_H-M   'P 1'
#
loop_
_entity.id
_entity.type
_entity.pdbx_description
1 polymer ?
#
loop_
_entity_poly.entity_id
_entity_poly.type
_entity_poly.pdbx_seq_one_letter_code
_entity_poly.pdbx_strand_id
1 'polypeptide(L)'
;MTSVQMSAKDEMVEQFLDYASRGDLAKVSTMISHSSQLLNESGRQGWTALMLAARNGHFDVIKALLLNGCNKYLANKSGQTAYDIAKFWGHRHIARFLASNGDVTLPGILPSNKSTETETYFSKEYLNRMSDKRTDSEWLSAKQSSPETVFIVFHNLDPFVTTEPEERNDIQPQLKLYRFGGDSVKEVLENSDTVVVFLGVEKQEASPSSLVSNKDGLIAWFALNTKKNPTESLKVTASNSFFLTNPMPMLLMLNEDEAGIVAEARSVLAWHSRYSFCPTCGGKTKVDEGGYKRTCLTDGCRSLQGIHNTCYPRVDPVVIMLVLHPDGNRCLLGRKKSFPQGMFSCLAGFIEPGETIENAVRREVLEESGVTIGPVQYVSSQPWPMPSSLMIGCFAVALSTDIKVDKNEIEDARWFTRQEVIDALVKGNQAVFSMPPRQAIAHYLVKHWIEDSTPCVYDWVSYKRLEMLSQMNGSLYLCPLEATAAFQNVHNRSHSFVCVHASSLWQLCAELSVTQKELGTEGYDCDCGSSAFTFKWSTTMPQMASG
;
A
#
# COMPACT_ATOMS: atom_id res chain seq x y z
N MET A 1 -46.64 18.33 30.62
CA MET A 1 -45.69 18.55 29.51
C MET A 1 -45.50 20.05 29.37
N THR A 2 -44.49 20.61 30.03
CA THR A 2 -44.11 22.02 29.88
C THR A 2 -43.11 22.09 28.73
N SER A 3 -43.57 22.52 27.55
CA SER A 3 -42.66 22.92 26.46
C SER A 3 -41.91 24.16 26.94
N VAL A 4 -40.65 23.99 27.33
CA VAL A 4 -39.76 25.11 27.59
C VAL A 4 -39.59 25.83 26.25
N GLN A 5 -40.21 27.00 26.09
CA GLN A 5 -39.94 27.88 24.96
C GLN A 5 -38.45 28.25 25.02
N MET A 6 -37.70 27.81 24.01
CA MET A 6 -36.30 28.19 23.87
C MET A 6 -36.24 29.70 23.63
N SER A 7 -35.26 30.38 24.24
CA SER A 7 -35.10 31.80 23.95
C SER A 7 -34.61 31.98 22.52
N ALA A 8 -34.92 33.10 21.87
CA ALA A 8 -34.43 33.41 20.53
C ALA A 8 -32.88 33.36 20.43
N LYS A 9 -32.19 33.59 21.56
CA LYS A 9 -30.73 33.41 21.67
C LYS A 9 -30.35 31.93 21.61
N ASP A 10 -31.04 31.06 22.34
CA ASP A 10 -30.75 29.62 22.38
C ASP A 10 -31.04 28.94 21.03
N GLU A 11 -32.10 29.37 20.33
CA GLU A 11 -32.39 28.90 18.97
C GLU A 11 -31.28 29.27 17.98
N MET A 12 -30.77 30.51 18.08
CA MET A 12 -29.67 30.97 17.23
C MET A 12 -28.37 30.20 17.51
N VAL A 13 -28.08 29.87 18.77
CA VAL A 13 -26.92 29.04 19.15
C VAL A 13 -27.07 27.62 18.60
N GLU A 14 -28.20 26.95 18.82
CA GLU A 14 -28.43 25.59 18.29
C GLU A 14 -28.34 25.54 16.76
N GLN A 15 -28.88 26.55 16.07
CA GLN A 15 -28.79 26.63 14.61
C GLN A 15 -27.34 26.80 14.13
N PHE A 16 -26.55 27.62 14.82
CA PHE A 16 -25.13 27.78 14.54
C PHE A 16 -24.33 26.49 14.74
N LEU A 17 -24.62 25.77 15.83
CA LEU A 17 -24.01 24.48 16.14
C LEU A 17 -24.39 23.40 15.12
N ASP A 18 -25.65 23.34 14.68
CA ASP A 18 -26.10 22.43 13.63
C ASP A 18 -25.38 22.69 12.31
N TYR A 19 -25.23 23.94 11.88
CA TYR A 19 -24.48 24.28 10.67
C TYR A 19 -22.99 23.91 10.77
N ALA A 20 -22.36 24.15 11.91
CA ALA A 20 -20.99 23.70 12.13
C ALA A 20 -20.87 22.17 12.11
N SER A 21 -21.86 21.45 12.66
CA SER A 21 -21.90 19.99 12.67
C SER A 21 -22.12 19.37 11.29
N ARG A 22 -22.78 20.09 10.36
CA ARG A 22 -23.02 19.64 8.98
C ARG A 22 -21.94 20.10 8.00
N GLY A 23 -21.01 20.96 8.45
CA GLY A 23 -19.97 21.51 7.60
C GLY A 23 -20.44 22.63 6.67
N ASP A 24 -21.56 23.30 6.96
CA ASP A 24 -22.13 24.36 6.13
C ASP A 24 -21.35 25.68 6.32
N LEU A 25 -20.18 25.77 5.68
CA LEU A 25 -19.26 26.91 5.77
C LEU A 25 -19.95 28.23 5.45
N ALA A 26 -20.78 28.28 4.41
CA ALA A 26 -21.44 29.50 3.96
C ALA A 26 -22.34 30.08 5.06
N LYS A 27 -23.17 29.25 5.69
CA LYS A 27 -24.04 29.69 6.78
C LYS A 27 -23.26 30.01 8.05
N VAL A 28 -22.25 29.21 8.39
CA VAL A 28 -21.38 29.49 9.54
C VAL A 28 -20.70 30.86 9.39
N SER A 29 -20.07 31.13 8.24
CA SER A 29 -19.43 32.43 7.98
C SER A 29 -20.42 33.59 8.01
N THR A 30 -21.62 33.39 7.48
CA THR A 30 -22.68 34.41 7.52
C THR A 30 -23.11 34.71 8.96
N MET A 31 -23.31 33.70 9.80
CA MET A 31 -23.70 33.93 11.19
C MET A 31 -22.59 34.61 12.01
N ILE A 32 -21.33 34.24 11.79
CA ILE A 32 -20.18 34.87 12.45
C ILE A 32 -20.06 36.36 12.07
N SER A 33 -20.31 36.72 10.80
CA SER A 33 -20.24 38.12 10.36
C SER A 33 -21.33 38.99 10.98
N HIS A 34 -22.48 38.40 11.33
CA HIS A 34 -23.59 39.11 11.97
C HIS A 34 -23.47 39.13 13.50
N SER A 35 -22.90 38.08 14.11
CA SER A 35 -22.76 37.97 15.57
C SER A 35 -21.51 37.18 15.96
N SER A 36 -20.44 37.89 16.31
CA SER A 36 -19.18 37.29 16.81
C SER A 36 -19.32 36.63 18.18
N GLN A 37 -20.40 36.92 18.92
CA GLN A 37 -20.67 36.33 20.23
C GLN A 37 -20.91 34.83 20.16
N LEU A 38 -21.31 34.29 19.00
CA LEU A 38 -21.61 32.86 18.80
C LEU A 38 -20.37 31.95 18.81
N LEU A 39 -19.17 32.49 18.58
CA LEU A 39 -17.95 31.70 18.33
C LEU A 39 -17.60 30.71 19.45
N ASN A 40 -17.93 31.06 20.70
CA ASN A 40 -17.57 30.32 21.90
C ASN A 40 -18.79 29.85 22.70
N GLU A 41 -20.00 30.05 22.18
CA GLU A 41 -21.22 29.56 22.81
C GLU A 41 -21.26 28.03 22.72
N SER A 42 -21.79 27.40 23.77
CA SER A 42 -21.84 25.96 23.90
C SER A 42 -23.29 25.48 24.03
N GLY A 43 -23.65 24.46 23.27
CA GLY A 43 -24.95 23.81 23.37
C GLY A 43 -25.00 22.77 24.48
N ARG A 44 -25.82 21.74 24.27
CA ARG A 44 -25.95 20.64 25.23
C ARG A 44 -24.61 20.00 25.55
N GLN A 45 -24.41 19.67 26.82
CA GLN A 45 -23.18 19.07 27.35
C GLN A 45 -21.88 19.87 27.11
N GLY A 46 -21.99 21.17 26.82
CA GLY A 46 -20.82 22.04 26.64
C GLY A 46 -20.15 21.89 25.27
N TRP A 47 -20.86 21.34 24.27
CA TRP A 47 -20.33 21.22 22.90
C TRP A 47 -20.35 22.56 22.18
N THR A 48 -19.19 22.98 21.67
CA THR A 48 -19.05 24.19 20.84
C THR A 48 -19.09 23.86 19.35
N ALA A 49 -19.27 24.88 18.51
CA ALA A 49 -19.22 24.74 17.05
C ALA A 49 -17.90 24.11 16.58
N LEU A 50 -16.78 24.51 17.19
CA LEU A 50 -15.46 23.98 16.87
C LEU A 50 -15.34 22.48 17.20
N MET A 51 -15.91 22.03 18.31
CA MET A 51 -15.92 20.61 18.71
C MET A 51 -16.78 19.76 17.77
N LEU A 52 -17.95 20.25 17.36
CA LEU A 52 -18.83 19.56 16.43
C LEU A 52 -18.20 19.45 15.04
N ALA A 53 -17.60 20.53 14.55
CA ALA A 53 -16.84 20.52 13.32
C ALA A 53 -15.62 19.58 13.40
N ALA A 54 -14.91 19.55 14.54
CA ALA A 54 -13.80 18.64 14.78
C ALA A 54 -14.22 17.17 14.86
N ARG A 55 -15.39 16.86 15.40
CA ARG A 55 -15.96 15.51 15.45
C ARG A 55 -16.27 14.96 14.05
N ASN A 56 -16.84 15.80 13.19
CA ASN A 56 -17.32 15.40 11.87
C ASN A 56 -16.31 15.65 10.74
N GLY A 57 -15.12 16.15 11.05
CA GLY A 57 -14.04 16.31 10.06
C GLY A 57 -14.16 17.54 9.17
N HIS A 58 -14.91 18.58 9.58
CA HIS A 58 -15.17 19.76 8.77
C HIS A 58 -14.05 20.80 8.87
N PHE A 59 -12.93 20.52 8.19
CA PHE A 59 -11.71 21.34 8.26
C PHE A 59 -11.93 22.81 7.86
N ASP A 60 -12.69 23.09 6.79
CA ASP A 60 -12.92 24.47 6.33
C ASP A 60 -13.70 25.31 7.35
N VAL A 61 -14.68 24.69 8.02
CA VAL A 61 -15.43 25.32 9.12
C VAL A 61 -14.50 25.62 10.30
N ILE A 62 -13.63 24.68 10.67
CA ILE A 62 -12.65 24.86 11.75
C ILE A 62 -11.71 26.02 11.43
N LYS A 63 -11.20 26.09 10.18
CA LYS A 63 -10.35 27.19 9.73
C LYS A 63 -11.08 28.53 9.84
N ALA A 64 -12.32 28.62 9.36
CA ALA A 64 -13.13 29.83 9.46
C ALA A 64 -13.37 30.26 10.92
N LEU A 65 -13.70 29.32 11.82
CA LEU A 65 -13.90 29.60 13.24
C LEU A 65 -12.62 30.14 13.91
N LEU A 66 -11.47 29.51 13.68
CA LEU A 66 -10.20 29.95 14.27
C LEU A 66 -9.72 31.29 13.70
N LEU A 67 -9.88 31.53 12.39
CA LEU A 67 -9.57 32.83 11.77
C LEU A 67 -10.37 33.98 12.38
N ASN A 68 -11.58 33.71 12.87
CA ASN A 68 -12.43 34.68 13.55
C ASN A 68 -12.22 34.73 15.08
N GLY A 69 -11.20 34.06 15.62
CA GLY A 69 -10.83 34.14 17.04
C GLY A 69 -11.56 33.18 17.97
N CYS A 70 -12.09 32.06 17.46
CA CYS A 70 -12.68 31.01 18.30
C CYS A 70 -11.65 30.43 19.29
N ASN A 71 -12.06 30.22 20.55
CA ASN A 71 -11.22 29.66 21.59
C ASN A 71 -11.17 28.13 21.48
N LYS A 72 -10.05 27.61 20.97
CA LYS A 72 -9.81 26.17 20.81
C LYS A 72 -9.55 25.38 22.09
N TYR A 73 -9.36 26.04 23.22
CA TYR A 73 -9.05 25.41 24.51
C TYR A 73 -10.29 25.13 25.37
N LEU A 74 -11.48 25.51 24.90
CA LEU A 74 -12.72 25.15 25.59
C LEU A 74 -12.87 23.62 25.63
N ALA A 75 -13.36 23.11 26.75
CA ALA A 75 -13.62 21.70 26.99
C ALA A 75 -15.11 21.48 27.26
N ASN A 76 -15.67 20.38 26.72
CA ASN A 76 -17.04 19.97 27.02
C ASN A 76 -17.13 19.42 28.47
N LYS A 77 -18.34 19.03 28.92
CA LYS A 77 -18.52 18.47 30.28
C LYS A 77 -17.73 17.19 30.54
N SER A 78 -17.29 16.48 29.49
CA SER A 78 -16.44 15.30 29.58
C SER A 78 -14.94 15.65 29.59
N GLY A 79 -14.59 16.93 29.64
CA GLY A 79 -13.21 17.41 29.68
C GLY A 79 -12.49 17.36 28.33
N GLN A 80 -13.20 17.14 27.22
CA GLN A 80 -12.59 17.00 25.90
C GLN A 80 -12.57 18.34 25.16
N THR A 81 -11.40 18.73 24.64
CA THR A 81 -11.26 19.86 23.73
C THR A 81 -11.57 19.46 22.28
N ALA A 82 -11.69 20.45 21.38
CA ALA A 82 -11.78 20.17 19.94
C ALA A 82 -10.59 19.36 19.42
N TYR A 83 -9.40 19.54 19.99
CA TYR A 83 -8.22 18.74 19.66
C TYR A 83 -8.37 17.28 20.08
N ASP A 84 -8.83 17.04 21.32
CA ASP A 84 -9.03 15.68 21.84
C ASP A 84 -10.09 14.93 21.04
N ILE A 85 -11.17 15.63 20.67
CA ILE A 85 -12.23 15.11 19.81
C ILE A 85 -11.66 14.77 18.43
N ALA A 86 -10.95 15.70 17.77
CA ALA A 86 -10.33 15.44 16.48
C ALA A 86 -9.39 14.22 16.53
N LYS A 87 -8.58 14.10 17.59
CA LYS A 87 -7.68 12.96 17.79
C LYS A 87 -8.44 11.66 18.01
N PHE A 88 -9.50 11.67 18.83
CA PHE A 88 -10.32 10.50 19.12
C PHE A 88 -11.06 9.98 17.88
N TRP A 89 -11.61 10.87 17.07
CA TRP A 89 -12.33 10.52 15.83
C TRP A 89 -11.41 10.30 14.62
N GLY A 90 -10.08 10.34 14.80
CA GLY A 90 -9.10 10.04 13.75
C GLY A 90 -8.82 11.19 12.76
N HIS A 91 -9.33 12.40 13.03
CA HIS A 91 -9.11 13.60 12.22
C HIS A 91 -7.74 14.23 12.50
N ARG A 92 -6.66 13.51 12.20
CA ARG A 92 -5.29 13.87 12.55
C ARG A 92 -4.84 15.21 11.93
N HIS A 93 -5.30 15.56 10.73
CA HIS A 93 -5.02 16.85 10.08
C HIS A 93 -5.63 18.02 10.87
N ILE A 94 -6.88 17.87 11.34
CA ILE A 94 -7.53 18.83 12.26
C ILE A 94 -6.79 18.88 13.59
N ALA A 95 -6.43 17.73 14.16
CA ALA A 95 -5.69 17.68 15.41
C ALA A 95 -4.33 18.40 15.30
N ARG A 96 -3.59 18.19 14.20
CA ARG A 96 -2.32 18.91 13.93
C ARG A 96 -2.57 20.41 13.80
N PHE A 97 -3.57 20.83 13.03
CA PHE A 97 -3.93 22.25 12.85
C PHE A 97 -4.33 22.94 14.16
N LEU A 98 -5.10 22.25 15.01
CA LEU A 98 -5.48 22.73 16.34
C LEU A 98 -4.27 22.80 17.29
N ALA A 99 -3.32 21.87 17.18
CA ALA A 99 -2.10 21.86 17.98
C ALA A 99 -1.12 22.99 17.59
N SER A 100 -0.97 23.30 16.31
CA SER A 100 0.06 24.21 15.79
C SER A 100 -0.29 25.71 15.81
N ASN A 101 -1.20 26.15 16.68
CA ASN A 101 -1.72 27.53 16.69
C ASN A 101 -2.32 28.00 15.35
N GLY A 102 -2.82 27.07 14.53
CA GLY A 102 -3.39 27.39 13.22
C GLY A 102 -2.36 27.55 12.11
N ASP A 103 -1.07 27.34 12.40
CA ASP A 103 0.01 27.42 11.42
C ASP A 103 0.45 26.01 11.04
N VAL A 104 -0.04 25.48 9.92
CA VAL A 104 0.42 24.18 9.40
C VAL A 104 1.64 24.45 8.53
N THR A 105 2.82 24.13 9.04
CA THR A 105 4.02 24.14 8.21
C THR A 105 3.89 23.02 7.16
N LEU A 106 4.24 23.30 5.90
CA LEU A 106 4.14 22.33 4.80
C LEU A 106 4.81 20.97 5.12
N PRO A 107 5.97 20.90 5.80
CA PRO A 107 6.54 19.62 6.23
C PRO A 107 5.67 18.84 7.22
N GLY A 108 4.83 19.51 8.01
CA GLY A 108 3.91 18.87 8.96
C GLY A 108 2.69 18.19 8.30
N ILE A 109 2.50 18.37 6.98
CA ILE A 109 1.46 17.68 6.19
C ILE A 109 1.93 16.27 5.82
N LEU A 110 3.22 16.10 5.55
CA LEU A 110 3.78 14.81 5.14
C LEU A 110 3.53 13.74 6.23
N PRO A 111 3.23 12.50 5.82
CA PRO A 111 3.13 11.37 6.73
C PRO A 111 4.41 11.15 7.54
N SER A 112 4.25 10.68 8.78
CA SER A 112 5.39 10.39 9.64
C SER A 112 6.26 9.29 9.02
N ASN A 113 7.56 9.52 8.94
CA ASN A 113 8.51 8.56 8.38
C ASN A 113 8.75 7.40 9.37
N LYS A 114 7.71 6.63 9.67
CA LYS A 114 7.85 5.35 10.34
C LYS A 114 8.40 4.40 9.30
N SER A 115 9.72 4.29 9.26
CA SER A 115 10.46 3.40 8.38
C SER A 115 10.14 1.94 8.72
N THR A 116 9.04 1.43 8.19
CA THR A 116 8.87 -0.01 7.98
C THR A 116 9.22 -0.26 6.53
N GLU A 117 10.41 -0.81 6.27
CA GLU A 117 10.76 -1.35 4.96
C GLU A 117 9.63 -2.26 4.51
N THR A 118 8.84 -1.80 3.54
CA THR A 118 7.72 -2.56 3.02
C THR A 118 8.08 -2.94 1.60
N GLU A 119 8.24 -4.24 1.36
CA GLU A 119 8.43 -4.76 0.01
C GLU A 119 7.14 -4.49 -0.79
N THR A 120 7.30 -3.89 -1.97
CA THR A 120 6.17 -3.67 -2.88
C THR A 120 6.03 -4.87 -3.81
N TYR A 121 4.87 -5.00 -4.46
CA TYR A 121 4.70 -6.05 -5.47
C TYR A 121 5.76 -5.92 -6.56
N PHE A 122 6.23 -7.04 -7.13
CA PHE A 122 7.40 -7.11 -8.04
C PHE A 122 8.78 -6.79 -7.43
N SER A 123 8.90 -6.30 -6.18
CA SER A 123 10.21 -5.98 -5.59
C SER A 123 10.80 -7.12 -4.76
N LYS A 124 10.00 -8.14 -4.42
CA LYS A 124 10.43 -9.22 -3.53
C LYS A 124 11.50 -10.09 -4.20
N GLU A 125 12.67 -10.17 -3.57
CA GLU A 125 13.79 -10.95 -4.09
C GLU A 125 13.75 -12.37 -3.54
N TYR A 126 13.12 -13.29 -4.27
CA TYR A 126 13.13 -14.71 -3.94
C TYR A 126 14.50 -15.37 -4.20
N LEU A 127 15.19 -14.93 -5.26
CA LEU A 127 16.49 -15.45 -5.67
C LEU A 127 17.63 -14.55 -5.15
N ASN A 128 18.78 -15.14 -4.84
CA ASN A 128 20.04 -14.42 -4.82
C ASN A 128 20.55 -14.33 -6.27
N ARG A 129 20.66 -13.10 -6.80
CA ARG A 129 21.01 -12.84 -8.21
C ARG A 129 22.41 -13.33 -8.62
N MET A 130 23.33 -13.53 -7.65
CA MET A 130 24.68 -14.09 -7.87
C MET A 130 25.39 -13.50 -9.09
N SER A 131 25.49 -12.16 -9.16
CA SER A 131 26.00 -11.48 -10.36
C SER A 131 27.46 -11.83 -10.70
N ASP A 132 28.25 -12.25 -9.72
CA ASP A 132 29.62 -12.76 -9.88
C ASP A 132 29.69 -14.01 -10.77
N LYS A 133 28.62 -14.80 -10.85
CA LYS A 133 28.54 -16.00 -11.69
C LYS A 133 28.18 -15.72 -13.14
N ARG A 134 27.75 -14.51 -13.48
CA ARG A 134 27.29 -14.16 -14.84
C ARG A 134 28.40 -14.29 -15.89
N THR A 135 29.66 -14.09 -15.51
CA THR A 135 30.83 -14.21 -16.40
C THR A 135 31.40 -15.63 -16.47
N ASP A 136 30.97 -16.54 -15.59
CA ASP A 136 31.48 -17.91 -15.49
C ASP A 136 30.71 -18.83 -16.45
N SER A 137 31.14 -18.88 -17.71
CA SER A 137 30.46 -19.66 -18.76
C SER A 137 30.46 -21.16 -18.49
N GLU A 138 31.51 -21.68 -17.85
CA GLU A 138 31.60 -23.11 -17.51
C GLU A 138 30.57 -23.47 -16.43
N TRP A 139 30.49 -22.65 -15.37
CA TRP A 139 29.50 -22.83 -14.31
C TRP A 139 28.07 -22.68 -14.84
N LEU A 140 27.79 -21.67 -15.66
CA LEU A 140 26.47 -21.47 -16.25
C LEU A 140 26.06 -22.67 -17.13
N SER A 141 26.97 -23.17 -17.98
CA SER A 141 26.71 -24.35 -18.83
C SER A 141 26.49 -25.61 -18.00
N ALA A 142 27.27 -25.80 -16.93
CA ALA A 142 27.10 -26.91 -16.00
C ALA A 142 25.75 -26.84 -15.27
N LYS A 143 25.31 -25.64 -14.87
CA LYS A 143 24.00 -25.42 -14.26
C LYS A 143 22.85 -25.63 -15.23
N GLN A 144 22.94 -25.18 -16.48
CA GLN A 144 21.90 -25.45 -17.48
C GLN A 144 21.69 -26.96 -17.72
N SER A 145 22.73 -27.78 -17.52
CA SER A 145 22.65 -29.24 -17.65
C SER A 145 22.30 -29.97 -16.34
N SER A 146 22.12 -29.24 -15.23
CA SER A 146 21.84 -29.83 -13.91
C SER A 146 20.36 -30.21 -13.78
N PRO A 147 20.03 -31.39 -13.23
CA PRO A 147 18.63 -31.83 -13.08
C PRO A 147 17.83 -30.96 -12.10
N GLU A 148 18.51 -30.29 -11.16
CA GLU A 148 17.89 -29.42 -10.15
C GLU A 148 17.58 -28.01 -10.68
N THR A 149 18.10 -27.64 -11.85
CA THR A 149 17.94 -26.29 -12.39
C THR A 149 16.50 -26.03 -12.81
N VAL A 150 16.00 -24.86 -12.45
CA VAL A 150 14.66 -24.41 -12.77
C VAL A 150 14.69 -23.48 -13.98
N PHE A 151 13.80 -23.74 -14.92
CA PHE A 151 13.59 -22.90 -16.10
C PHE A 151 12.19 -22.31 -16.09
N ILE A 152 12.09 -21.02 -16.40
CA ILE A 152 10.83 -20.34 -16.68
C ILE A 152 10.83 -19.92 -18.14
N VAL A 153 9.75 -20.22 -18.86
CA VAL A 153 9.70 -20.07 -20.30
C VAL A 153 8.79 -18.92 -20.67
N PHE A 154 9.25 -18.09 -21.61
CA PHE A 154 8.55 -16.97 -22.19
C PHE A 154 8.41 -17.16 -23.69
N HIS A 155 7.27 -16.68 -24.20
CA HIS A 155 7.03 -16.48 -25.62
C HIS A 155 6.44 -15.08 -25.81
N ASN A 156 7.03 -14.26 -26.67
CA ASN A 156 6.62 -12.85 -26.85
C ASN A 156 6.56 -12.03 -25.55
N LEU A 157 7.45 -12.33 -24.58
CA LEU A 157 7.47 -11.71 -23.24
C LEU A 157 6.30 -12.09 -22.33
N ASP A 158 5.49 -13.07 -22.73
CA ASP A 158 4.43 -13.65 -21.92
C ASP A 158 4.97 -14.89 -21.19
N PRO A 159 4.89 -14.95 -19.86
CA PRO A 159 5.36 -16.12 -19.10
C PRO A 159 4.42 -17.31 -19.28
N PHE A 160 5.00 -18.51 -19.26
CA PHE A 160 4.23 -19.75 -19.17
C PHE A 160 3.79 -19.98 -17.72
N VAL A 161 2.49 -20.14 -17.53
CA VAL A 161 1.83 -20.21 -16.22
C VAL A 161 0.88 -21.39 -16.18
N THR A 162 0.45 -21.76 -14.98
CA THR A 162 -0.60 -22.75 -14.77
C THR A 162 -1.64 -22.23 -13.78
N THR A 163 -2.86 -22.70 -13.92
CA THR A 163 -3.89 -22.54 -12.90
C THR A 163 -4.05 -23.84 -12.12
N GLU A 164 -4.06 -23.75 -10.80
CA GLU A 164 -4.38 -24.91 -9.95
C GLU A 164 -5.91 -25.09 -9.87
N PRO A 165 -6.41 -26.33 -9.91
CA PRO A 165 -7.82 -26.61 -9.67
C PRO A 165 -8.22 -26.29 -8.22
N GLU A 166 -9.47 -25.88 -8.03
CA GLU A 166 -10.05 -25.39 -6.78
C GLU A 166 -9.96 -26.41 -5.63
N GLU A 167 -8.96 -26.31 -4.76
CA GLU A 167 -9.00 -26.95 -3.45
C GLU A 167 -9.52 -25.96 -2.41
N ARG A 168 -10.87 -25.95 -2.26
CA ARG A 168 -11.72 -25.25 -1.26
C ARG A 168 -12.43 -24.00 -1.76
N ASN A 169 -13.74 -23.99 -1.51
CA ASN A 169 -14.70 -22.94 -1.80
C ASN A 169 -14.22 -21.54 -1.33
N ASP A 170 -14.44 -20.54 -2.20
CA ASP A 170 -14.36 -19.08 -1.97
C ASP A 170 -13.07 -18.31 -2.32
N ILE A 171 -12.08 -18.90 -3.01
CA ILE A 171 -10.90 -18.14 -3.50
C ILE A 171 -10.78 -18.25 -5.03
N GLN A 172 -10.65 -17.10 -5.71
CA GLN A 172 -10.41 -17.04 -7.15
C GLN A 172 -9.20 -17.92 -7.56
N PRO A 173 -9.23 -18.57 -8.74
CA PRO A 173 -8.15 -19.44 -9.20
C PRO A 173 -6.80 -18.70 -9.17
N GLN A 174 -5.84 -19.25 -8.42
CA GLN A 174 -4.53 -18.64 -8.25
C GLN A 174 -3.65 -18.98 -9.45
N LEU A 175 -3.10 -17.95 -10.08
CA LEU A 175 -2.13 -18.11 -11.16
C LEU A 175 -0.75 -18.44 -10.55
N LYS A 176 -0.08 -19.46 -11.07
CA LYS A 176 1.28 -19.84 -10.67
C LYS A 176 2.22 -19.88 -11.86
N LEU A 177 3.47 -19.47 -11.62
CA LEU A 177 4.53 -19.59 -12.61
C LEU A 177 4.89 -21.06 -12.82
N TYR A 178 4.88 -21.52 -14.08
CA TYR A 178 5.24 -22.91 -14.37
C TYR A 178 6.76 -23.07 -14.32
N ARG A 179 7.23 -24.04 -13.54
CA ARG A 179 8.65 -24.34 -13.33
C ARG A 179 9.03 -25.59 -14.13
N PHE A 180 9.88 -25.43 -15.13
CA PHE A 180 10.36 -26.55 -15.95
C PHE A 180 11.70 -27.07 -15.42
N GLY A 181 11.89 -28.39 -15.45
CA GLY A 181 13.20 -29.02 -15.31
C GLY A 181 13.92 -29.13 -16.67
N GLY A 182 15.24 -29.36 -16.64
CA GLY A 182 16.09 -29.36 -17.85
C GLY A 182 15.60 -30.29 -18.98
N ASP A 183 15.13 -31.50 -18.66
CA ASP A 183 14.63 -32.47 -19.65
C ASP A 183 13.39 -31.99 -20.42
N SER A 184 12.65 -31.05 -19.84
CA SER A 184 11.41 -30.50 -20.41
C SER A 184 11.65 -29.34 -21.36
N VAL A 185 12.85 -28.73 -21.32
CA VAL A 185 13.23 -27.55 -22.13
C VAL A 185 14.43 -27.81 -23.04
N LYS A 186 14.90 -29.05 -23.13
CA LYS A 186 16.11 -29.42 -23.89
C LYS A 186 16.06 -28.94 -25.34
N GLU A 187 14.98 -29.20 -26.06
CA GLU A 187 14.78 -28.72 -27.44
C GLU A 187 14.75 -27.20 -27.55
N VAL A 188 14.21 -26.53 -26.53
CA VAL A 188 14.16 -25.07 -26.45
C VAL A 188 15.56 -24.49 -26.24
N LEU A 189 16.39 -25.12 -25.40
CA LEU A 189 17.78 -24.70 -25.16
C LEU A 189 18.68 -24.91 -26.38
N GLU A 190 18.45 -25.96 -27.16
CA GLU A 190 19.22 -26.26 -28.38
C GLU A 190 18.88 -25.31 -29.55
N ASN A 191 17.77 -24.58 -29.46
CA ASN A 191 17.36 -23.63 -30.50
C ASN A 191 18.22 -22.35 -30.46
N SER A 192 18.88 -22.04 -31.59
CA SER A 192 19.76 -20.87 -31.74
C SER A 192 19.08 -19.51 -31.57
N ASP A 193 17.74 -19.45 -31.73
CA ASP A 193 16.96 -18.22 -31.51
C ASP A 193 16.55 -18.02 -30.05
N THR A 194 16.83 -18.97 -29.15
CA THR A 194 16.49 -18.88 -27.74
C THR A 194 17.43 -17.93 -27.02
N VAL A 195 16.84 -16.98 -26.31
CA VAL A 195 17.56 -16.10 -25.39
C VAL A 195 17.51 -16.73 -24.00
N VAL A 196 18.68 -16.98 -23.41
CA VAL A 196 18.84 -17.57 -22.08
C VAL A 196 19.34 -16.50 -21.11
N VAL A 197 18.63 -16.31 -20.00
CA VAL A 197 18.98 -15.34 -18.95
C VAL A 197 19.11 -16.06 -17.62
N PHE A 198 20.25 -15.93 -16.95
CA PHE A 198 20.46 -16.44 -15.60
C PHE A 198 19.85 -15.50 -14.55
N LEU A 199 18.83 -15.94 -13.83
CA LEU A 199 18.11 -15.10 -12.87
C LEU A 199 18.79 -15.07 -11.50
N GLY A 200 19.43 -16.17 -11.11
CA GLY A 200 20.06 -16.31 -9.82
C GLY A 200 19.96 -17.74 -9.28
N VAL A 201 20.13 -17.86 -7.97
CA VAL A 201 19.99 -19.12 -7.24
C VAL A 201 18.98 -18.97 -6.11
N GLU A 202 18.32 -20.05 -5.72
CA GLU A 202 17.43 -20.02 -4.55
C GLU A 202 18.21 -19.61 -3.29
N LYS A 203 17.61 -18.74 -2.48
CA LYS A 203 18.17 -18.37 -1.17
C LYS A 203 18.12 -19.60 -0.27
N GLN A 204 19.27 -20.20 0.03
CA GLN A 204 19.35 -21.28 1.01
C GLN A 204 19.09 -20.71 2.41
N GLU A 205 18.11 -21.24 3.13
CA GLU A 205 18.03 -21.02 4.57
C GLU A 205 19.27 -21.63 5.22
N ALA A 206 19.92 -20.89 6.12
CA ALA A 206 21.11 -21.35 6.82
C ALA A 206 20.77 -22.52 7.76
N SER A 207 20.65 -23.73 7.23
CA SER A 207 20.56 -24.97 8.01
C SER A 207 21.96 -25.60 8.15
N PRO A 208 22.43 -25.92 9.37
CA PRO A 208 23.81 -26.38 9.62
C PRO A 208 24.11 -27.84 9.24
N SER A 209 23.36 -28.44 8.31
CA SER A 209 23.47 -29.88 8.08
C SER A 209 23.05 -30.28 6.68
N SER A 210 23.98 -30.25 5.74
CA SER A 210 23.96 -31.10 4.55
C SER A 210 25.39 -31.30 4.07
N LEU A 211 26.03 -32.32 4.62
CA LEU A 211 27.22 -32.93 4.04
C LEU A 211 26.78 -33.73 2.79
N VAL A 212 27.65 -33.74 1.77
CA VAL A 212 27.68 -34.59 0.56
C VAL A 212 27.04 -34.01 -0.72
N SER A 213 27.83 -33.32 -1.56
CA SER A 213 28.50 -33.86 -2.76
C SER A 213 29.24 -32.72 -3.49
N ASN A 214 30.17 -33.04 -4.40
CA ASN A 214 31.07 -32.09 -5.10
C ASN A 214 30.39 -31.10 -6.10
N LYS A 215 29.13 -30.73 -5.87
CA LYS A 215 28.45 -29.62 -6.56
C LYS A 215 28.02 -28.64 -5.48
N ASP A 216 28.22 -27.35 -5.70
CA ASP A 216 27.94 -26.24 -4.76
C ASP A 216 26.52 -26.22 -4.11
N GLY A 217 25.63 -27.16 -4.42
CA GLY A 217 24.28 -27.28 -3.86
C GLY A 217 23.31 -26.18 -4.28
N LEU A 218 23.72 -25.32 -5.21
CA LEU A 218 22.93 -24.14 -5.61
C LEU A 218 21.89 -24.51 -6.67
N ILE A 219 20.62 -24.26 -6.38
CA ILE A 219 19.52 -24.42 -7.34
C ILE A 219 19.46 -23.17 -8.21
N ALA A 220 19.94 -23.27 -9.46
CA ALA A 220 19.98 -22.15 -10.40
C ALA A 220 18.64 -21.97 -11.12
N TRP A 221 18.31 -20.72 -11.43
CA TRP A 221 17.11 -20.35 -12.17
C TRP A 221 17.48 -19.62 -13.46
N PHE A 222 16.83 -20.01 -14.57
CA PHE A 222 17.00 -19.37 -15.87
C PHE A 222 15.65 -18.99 -16.50
N ALA A 223 15.60 -17.84 -17.17
CA ALA A 223 14.53 -17.49 -18.09
C ALA A 223 14.91 -17.79 -19.52
N LEU A 224 14.00 -18.42 -20.26
CA LEU A 224 14.15 -18.75 -21.68
C LEU A 224 13.11 -17.98 -22.47
N ASN A 225 13.52 -17.26 -23.52
CA ASN A 225 12.58 -16.63 -24.44
C ASN A 225 12.81 -17.08 -25.87
N THR A 226 11.74 -17.50 -26.52
CA THR A 226 11.75 -18.01 -27.89
C THR A 226 10.92 -17.13 -28.82
N LYS A 227 11.39 -16.96 -30.07
CA LYS A 227 10.63 -16.22 -31.10
C LYS A 227 9.46 -17.01 -31.65
N LYS A 228 9.66 -18.32 -31.87
CA LYS A 228 8.60 -19.24 -32.29
C LYS A 228 7.90 -19.79 -31.06
N ASN A 229 6.61 -20.05 -31.16
CA ASN A 229 5.85 -20.63 -30.05
C ASN A 229 6.46 -22.01 -29.68
N PRO A 230 6.95 -22.21 -28.44
CA PRO A 230 7.65 -23.42 -28.06
C PRO A 230 6.72 -24.53 -27.53
N THR A 231 5.39 -24.35 -27.55
CA THR A 231 4.45 -25.29 -26.90
C THR A 231 4.64 -26.75 -27.33
N GLU A 232 4.93 -27.02 -28.61
CA GLU A 232 5.16 -28.40 -29.10
C GLU A 232 6.48 -29.01 -28.61
N SER A 233 7.48 -28.17 -28.32
CA SER A 233 8.80 -28.59 -27.81
C SER A 233 8.87 -28.65 -26.28
N LEU A 234 7.84 -28.15 -25.59
CA LEU A 234 7.75 -28.20 -24.13
C LEU A 234 7.05 -29.47 -23.69
N LYS A 235 7.70 -30.24 -22.80
CA LYS A 235 7.05 -31.39 -22.14
C LYS A 235 6.22 -30.89 -20.95
N VAL A 236 4.98 -30.53 -21.21
CA VAL A 236 4.04 -30.03 -20.19
C VAL A 236 3.25 -31.20 -19.62
N THR A 237 3.18 -31.31 -18.29
CA THR A 237 2.44 -32.36 -17.59
C THR A 237 1.09 -31.91 -17.07
N ALA A 238 0.89 -30.60 -16.86
CA ALA A 238 -0.37 -30.05 -16.35
C ALA A 238 -1.32 -29.65 -17.49
N SER A 239 -2.60 -30.01 -17.35
CA SER A 239 -3.62 -29.77 -18.38
C SER A 239 -4.05 -28.31 -18.50
N ASN A 240 -3.79 -27.48 -17.49
CA ASN A 240 -4.26 -26.09 -17.39
C ASN A 240 -3.12 -25.08 -17.46
N SER A 241 -2.12 -25.32 -18.32
CA SER A 241 -0.97 -24.43 -18.50
C SER A 241 -0.97 -23.73 -19.85
N PHE A 242 -0.58 -22.45 -19.87
CA PHE A 242 -0.66 -21.59 -21.05
C PHE A 242 0.30 -20.40 -20.93
N PHE A 243 0.56 -19.71 -22.04
CA PHE A 243 1.25 -18.42 -22.04
C PHE A 243 0.28 -17.30 -21.65
N LEU A 244 0.66 -16.46 -20.69
CA LEU A 244 -0.16 -15.37 -20.19
C LEU A 244 -0.21 -14.17 -21.14
N THR A 245 -1.02 -14.27 -22.21
CA THR A 245 -1.20 -13.19 -23.18
C THR A 245 -1.83 -11.96 -22.56
N ASN A 246 -1.41 -10.76 -22.98
CA ASN A 246 -1.81 -9.47 -22.38
C ASN A 246 -1.48 -9.43 -20.88
N PRO A 247 -0.18 -9.36 -20.53
CA PRO A 247 0.29 -9.61 -19.18
C PRO A 247 -0.24 -8.63 -18.13
N MET A 248 -0.73 -7.46 -18.51
CA MET A 248 -1.42 -6.56 -17.58
C MET A 248 -2.94 -6.58 -17.83
N PRO A 249 -3.77 -6.76 -16.78
CA PRO A 249 -3.43 -6.81 -15.36
C PRO A 249 -3.09 -8.21 -14.81
N MET A 250 -3.05 -9.24 -15.65
CA MET A 250 -2.98 -10.65 -15.21
C MET A 250 -1.73 -11.01 -14.39
N LEU A 251 -0.58 -10.36 -14.62
CA LEU A 251 0.64 -10.53 -13.84
C LEU A 251 0.45 -10.17 -12.36
N LEU A 252 -0.52 -9.30 -12.04
CA LEU A 252 -0.85 -8.94 -10.66
C LEU A 252 -1.58 -10.06 -9.90
N MET A 253 -1.93 -11.15 -10.57
CA MET A 253 -2.53 -12.35 -9.97
C MET A 253 -1.50 -13.38 -9.49
N LEU A 254 -0.22 -13.22 -9.85
CA LEU A 254 0.86 -14.05 -9.31
C LEU A 254 1.04 -13.75 -7.81
N ASN A 255 1.67 -14.68 -7.08
CA ASN A 255 2.16 -14.35 -5.75
C ASN A 255 3.38 -13.40 -5.84
N GLU A 256 3.70 -12.72 -4.75
CA GLU A 256 4.74 -11.68 -4.71
C GLU A 256 6.14 -12.20 -5.06
N ASP A 257 6.46 -13.43 -4.62
CA ASP A 257 7.76 -14.08 -4.90
C ASP A 257 7.93 -14.33 -6.40
N GLU A 258 6.94 -14.93 -7.05
CA GLU A 258 6.95 -15.22 -8.47
C GLU A 258 6.87 -13.95 -9.32
N ALA A 259 6.10 -12.96 -8.86
CA ALA A 259 6.01 -11.67 -9.51
C ALA A 259 7.40 -11.01 -9.60
N GLY A 260 8.18 -10.99 -8.51
CA GLY A 260 9.54 -10.44 -8.51
C GLY A 260 10.47 -11.12 -9.52
N ILE A 261 10.45 -12.45 -9.58
CA ILE A 261 11.22 -13.23 -10.57
C ILE A 261 10.79 -12.87 -12.00
N VAL A 262 9.49 -12.79 -12.27
CA VAL A 262 8.96 -12.43 -13.58
C VAL A 262 9.33 -10.98 -13.94
N ALA A 263 9.37 -10.07 -12.98
CA ALA A 263 9.75 -8.69 -13.23
C ALA A 263 11.20 -8.56 -13.72
N GLU A 264 12.14 -9.28 -13.10
CA GLU A 264 13.53 -9.38 -13.56
C GLU A 264 13.60 -10.01 -14.94
N ALA A 265 13.07 -11.23 -15.09
CA ALA A 265 13.13 -11.99 -16.33
C ALA A 265 12.54 -11.21 -17.51
N ARG A 266 11.31 -10.72 -17.35
CA ARG A 266 10.59 -10.01 -18.42
C ARG A 266 11.30 -8.73 -18.82
N SER A 267 11.88 -7.97 -17.88
CA SER A 267 12.60 -6.73 -18.19
C SER A 267 13.85 -6.99 -19.03
N VAL A 268 14.65 -7.99 -18.65
CA VAL A 268 15.88 -8.36 -19.39
C VAL A 268 15.54 -8.95 -20.76
N LEU A 269 14.51 -9.79 -20.84
CA LEU A 269 14.02 -10.35 -22.10
C LEU A 269 13.43 -9.27 -23.03
N ALA A 270 12.71 -8.29 -22.47
CA ALA A 270 12.18 -7.15 -23.21
C ALA A 270 13.30 -6.27 -23.77
N TRP A 271 14.39 -6.10 -23.02
CA TRP A 271 15.59 -5.45 -23.52
C TRP A 271 16.19 -6.23 -24.70
N HIS A 272 16.36 -7.54 -24.59
CA HIS A 272 16.88 -8.34 -25.70
C HIS A 272 16.01 -8.29 -26.97
N SER A 273 14.69 -8.21 -26.84
CA SER A 273 13.79 -8.14 -28.00
C SER A 273 13.89 -6.81 -28.77
N ARG A 274 14.31 -5.72 -28.11
CA ARG A 274 14.39 -4.37 -28.70
C ARG A 274 15.81 -3.89 -29.00
N TYR A 275 16.83 -4.47 -28.35
CA TYR A 275 18.22 -3.99 -28.40
C TYR A 275 19.16 -5.00 -29.08
N SER A 276 18.70 -5.65 -30.15
CA SER A 276 19.49 -6.66 -30.89
C SER A 276 20.67 -6.08 -31.70
N PHE A 277 20.72 -4.76 -31.89
CA PHE A 277 21.77 -4.05 -32.63
C PHE A 277 22.49 -3.04 -31.72
N CYS A 278 23.76 -2.77 -32.01
CA CYS A 278 24.58 -1.84 -31.25
C CYS A 278 24.10 -0.40 -31.46
N PRO A 279 23.72 0.33 -30.39
CA PRO A 279 23.30 1.73 -30.52
C PRO A 279 24.40 2.67 -31.03
N THR A 280 25.67 2.28 -30.91
CA THR A 280 26.82 3.13 -31.30
C THR A 280 27.14 3.07 -32.80
N CYS A 281 26.97 1.91 -33.45
CA CYS A 281 27.40 1.70 -34.84
C CYS A 281 26.37 0.99 -35.73
N GLY A 282 25.24 0.51 -35.19
CA GLY A 282 24.24 -0.26 -35.93
C GLY A 282 24.60 -1.73 -36.20
N GLY A 283 25.80 -2.18 -35.82
CA GLY A 283 26.24 -3.56 -36.00
C GLY A 283 25.45 -4.58 -35.16
N LYS A 284 25.52 -5.87 -35.54
CA LYS A 284 24.91 -6.95 -34.74
C LYS A 284 25.61 -7.08 -33.38
N THR A 285 24.85 -7.57 -32.39
CA THR A 285 25.35 -7.86 -31.05
C THR A 285 25.08 -9.31 -30.66
N LYS A 286 25.93 -9.89 -29.83
CA LYS A 286 25.71 -11.19 -29.17
C LYS A 286 25.30 -11.00 -27.71
N VAL A 287 24.52 -11.92 -27.17
CA VAL A 287 24.24 -12.00 -25.72
C VAL A 287 25.49 -12.49 -24.99
N ASP A 288 25.73 -11.95 -23.81
CA ASP A 288 26.91 -12.21 -22.98
C ASP A 288 26.55 -12.09 -21.48
N GLU A 289 27.47 -12.43 -20.59
CA GLU A 289 27.35 -12.32 -19.12
C GLU A 289 26.01 -12.86 -18.57
N GLY A 290 25.68 -14.10 -18.88
CA GLY A 290 24.45 -14.76 -18.39
C GLY A 290 23.15 -14.06 -18.82
N GLY A 291 23.16 -13.28 -19.90
CA GLY A 291 22.01 -12.51 -20.38
C GLY A 291 22.03 -11.03 -19.96
N TYR A 292 22.96 -10.60 -19.11
CA TYR A 292 23.01 -9.21 -18.61
C TYR A 292 23.92 -8.31 -19.43
N LYS A 293 24.41 -8.78 -20.57
CA LYS A 293 25.22 -7.97 -21.47
C LYS A 293 24.94 -8.29 -22.93
N ARG A 294 25.12 -7.27 -23.78
CA ARG A 294 25.18 -7.41 -25.24
C ARG A 294 26.49 -6.84 -25.75
N THR A 295 27.27 -7.68 -26.42
CA THR A 295 28.59 -7.32 -26.94
C THR A 295 28.51 -7.10 -28.45
N CYS A 296 29.00 -5.95 -28.92
CA CYS A 296 29.05 -5.62 -30.35
C CYS A 296 30.00 -6.55 -31.10
N LEU A 297 29.62 -6.96 -32.32
CA LEU A 297 30.44 -7.82 -33.18
C LEU A 297 31.28 -7.01 -34.20
N THR A 298 31.17 -5.69 -34.21
CA THR A 298 31.95 -4.83 -35.11
C THR A 298 33.28 -4.47 -34.46
N ASP A 299 34.38 -4.94 -35.04
CA ASP A 299 35.73 -4.64 -34.60
C ASP A 299 36.00 -3.13 -34.54
N GLY A 300 36.69 -2.68 -33.49
CA GLY A 300 37.02 -1.27 -33.29
C GLY A 300 35.82 -0.38 -32.89
N CYS A 301 34.63 -0.94 -32.65
CA CYS A 301 33.49 -0.16 -32.19
C CYS A 301 33.78 0.51 -30.84
N ARG A 302 33.43 1.80 -30.71
CA ARG A 302 33.62 2.57 -29.46
C ARG A 302 32.93 1.94 -28.25
N SER A 303 31.82 1.21 -28.45
CA SER A 303 31.14 0.51 -27.36
C SER A 303 31.98 -0.61 -26.73
N LEU A 304 33.07 -1.04 -27.39
CA LEU A 304 34.01 -2.05 -26.89
C LEU A 304 35.19 -1.43 -26.13
N GLN A 305 35.29 -0.10 -26.10
CA GLN A 305 36.41 0.63 -25.49
C GLN A 305 35.96 1.23 -24.14
N GLY A 306 36.18 0.51 -23.04
CA GLY A 306 35.71 0.91 -21.71
C GLY A 306 34.30 0.42 -21.38
N ILE A 307 33.67 1.02 -20.37
CA ILE A 307 32.36 0.62 -19.85
C ILE A 307 31.31 1.62 -20.34
N HIS A 308 30.32 1.13 -21.08
CA HIS A 308 29.24 1.95 -21.66
C HIS A 308 27.89 1.35 -21.34
N ASN A 309 26.88 2.17 -21.04
CA ASN A 309 25.52 1.69 -20.78
C ASN A 309 24.89 0.94 -21.98
N THR A 310 25.39 1.16 -23.20
CA THR A 310 24.87 0.55 -24.44
C THR A 310 24.93 -0.97 -24.45
N CYS A 311 25.74 -1.59 -23.58
CA CYS A 311 25.85 -3.04 -23.49
C CYS A 311 25.06 -3.66 -22.33
N TYR A 312 24.39 -2.87 -21.49
CA TYR A 312 23.68 -3.36 -20.30
C TYR A 312 22.15 -3.18 -20.39
N PRO A 313 21.35 -3.97 -19.64
CA PRO A 313 19.91 -3.80 -19.53
C PRO A 313 19.53 -2.39 -19.08
N ARG A 314 18.43 -1.88 -19.64
CA ARG A 314 17.89 -0.56 -19.35
C ARG A 314 16.93 -0.62 -18.17
N VAL A 315 16.99 0.39 -17.29
CA VAL A 315 15.98 0.65 -16.25
C VAL A 315 15.59 2.11 -16.38
N ASP A 316 14.31 2.36 -16.63
CA ASP A 316 13.76 3.71 -16.82
C ASP A 316 13.17 4.20 -15.49
N PRO A 317 13.80 5.17 -14.79
CA PRO A 317 13.26 5.70 -13.54
C PRO A 317 12.00 6.53 -13.81
N VAL A 318 10.93 6.25 -13.07
CA VAL A 318 9.62 6.90 -13.19
C VAL A 318 9.20 7.36 -11.81
N VAL A 319 8.96 8.65 -11.61
CA VAL A 319 8.35 9.14 -10.37
C VAL A 319 6.85 8.88 -10.40
N ILE A 320 6.29 8.49 -9.27
CA ILE A 320 4.85 8.40 -9.07
C ILE A 320 4.52 9.01 -7.71
N MET A 321 3.62 9.99 -7.71
CA MET A 321 3.45 10.86 -6.55
C MET A 321 2.00 10.97 -6.12
N LEU A 322 1.77 10.81 -4.82
CA LEU A 322 0.54 11.23 -4.18
C LEU A 322 0.72 12.67 -3.69
N VAL A 323 0.07 13.61 -4.37
CA VAL A 323 0.13 15.03 -4.03
C VAL A 323 -0.93 15.32 -2.97
N LEU A 324 -0.50 15.81 -1.82
CA LEU A 324 -1.33 16.22 -0.70
C LEU A 324 -1.67 17.70 -0.83
N HIS A 325 -2.94 18.02 -0.64
CA HIS A 325 -3.43 19.39 -0.63
C HIS A 325 -2.87 20.15 0.59
N PRO A 326 -2.69 21.49 0.54
CA PRO A 326 -2.19 22.29 1.67
C PRO A 326 -3.00 22.18 2.97
N ASP A 327 -4.23 21.68 2.92
CA ASP A 327 -5.07 21.46 4.12
C ASP A 327 -4.80 20.11 4.81
N GLY A 328 -4.03 19.22 4.17
CA GLY A 328 -3.72 17.87 4.65
C GLY A 328 -4.90 16.88 4.62
N ASN A 329 -6.05 17.23 4.02
CA ASN A 329 -7.25 16.39 4.00
C ASN A 329 -7.71 15.97 2.59
N ARG A 330 -7.03 16.45 1.55
CA ARG A 330 -7.28 16.07 0.16
C ARG A 330 -6.01 15.57 -0.51
N CYS A 331 -6.17 14.75 -1.53
CA CYS A 331 -5.09 14.39 -2.44
C CYS A 331 -5.48 14.62 -3.90
N LEU A 332 -4.50 14.90 -4.76
CA LEU A 332 -4.70 15.03 -6.19
C LEU A 332 -4.56 13.65 -6.82
N LEU A 333 -5.54 13.27 -7.64
CA LEU A 333 -5.46 12.10 -8.51
C LEU A 333 -5.85 12.51 -9.93
N GLY A 334 -5.25 11.84 -10.91
CA GLY A 334 -5.52 12.05 -12.33
C GLY A 334 -5.93 10.77 -13.05
N ARG A 335 -6.41 10.91 -14.29
CA ARG A 335 -6.70 9.77 -15.16
C ARG A 335 -6.32 10.05 -16.60
N LYS A 336 -5.86 9.01 -17.30
CA LYS A 336 -5.61 9.05 -18.76
C LYS A 336 -6.84 8.53 -19.50
N LYS A 337 -7.00 8.94 -20.76
CA LYS A 337 -8.12 8.48 -21.63
C LYS A 337 -8.13 6.96 -21.83
N SER A 338 -6.97 6.31 -21.75
CA SER A 338 -6.80 4.86 -21.86
C SER A 338 -7.22 4.09 -20.60
N PHE A 339 -7.43 4.76 -19.47
CA PHE A 339 -7.82 4.11 -18.23
C PHE A 339 -9.28 3.68 -18.27
N PRO A 340 -9.65 2.57 -17.60
CA PRO A 340 -11.03 2.21 -17.36
C PRO A 340 -11.84 3.40 -16.84
N GLN A 341 -13.11 3.48 -17.24
CA GLN A 341 -13.98 4.58 -16.84
C GLN A 341 -14.09 4.65 -15.32
N GLY A 342 -13.96 5.86 -14.76
CA GLY A 342 -14.04 6.09 -13.32
C GLY A 342 -12.76 5.78 -12.53
N MET A 343 -11.73 5.20 -13.15
CA MET A 343 -10.46 4.96 -12.48
C MET A 343 -9.60 6.23 -12.43
N PHE A 344 -9.11 6.56 -11.23
CA PHE A 344 -8.15 7.64 -10.97
C PHE A 344 -6.92 7.08 -10.25
N SER A 345 -5.74 7.64 -10.50
CA SER A 345 -4.47 7.20 -9.94
C SER A 345 -3.58 8.39 -9.57
N CYS A 346 -2.50 8.12 -8.84
CA CYS A 346 -1.39 9.06 -8.70
C CYS A 346 -0.85 9.47 -10.08
N LEU A 347 -0.41 10.72 -10.18
CA LEU A 347 0.31 11.23 -11.35
C LEU A 347 1.71 10.59 -11.42
N ALA A 348 2.24 10.41 -12.62
CA ALA A 348 3.52 9.74 -12.81
C ALA A 348 4.16 10.07 -14.16
N GLY A 349 5.49 10.17 -14.16
CA GLY A 349 6.26 10.38 -15.39
C GLY A 349 7.75 10.10 -15.24
N PHE A 350 8.45 10.13 -16.38
CA PHE A 350 9.84 9.73 -16.46
C PHE A 350 10.75 10.81 -15.88
N ILE A 351 11.82 10.39 -15.18
CA ILE A 351 12.87 11.33 -14.77
C ILE A 351 13.72 11.69 -15.99
N GLU A 352 13.98 12.98 -16.17
CA GLU A 352 14.82 13.48 -17.26
C GLU A 352 16.33 13.47 -16.92
N PRO A 353 17.22 13.46 -17.93
CA PRO A 353 18.67 13.52 -17.71
C PRO A 353 19.10 14.76 -16.91
N GLY A 354 19.79 14.56 -15.78
CA GLY A 354 20.25 15.63 -14.90
C GLY A 354 19.21 16.10 -13.87
N GLU A 355 18.04 15.45 -13.84
CA GLU A 355 16.95 15.77 -12.92
C GLU A 355 17.01 14.92 -11.64
N THR A 356 16.69 15.52 -10.49
CA THR A 356 16.51 14.76 -9.23
C THR A 356 15.09 14.20 -9.14
N ILE A 357 14.87 13.21 -8.28
CA ILE A 357 13.52 12.65 -8.02
C ILE A 357 12.54 13.77 -7.66
N GLU A 358 12.93 14.69 -6.78
CA GLU A 358 12.06 15.76 -6.32
C GLU A 358 11.75 16.77 -7.43
N ASN A 359 12.72 17.05 -8.31
CA ASN A 359 12.49 17.95 -9.43
C ASN A 359 11.56 17.31 -10.48
N ALA A 360 11.73 16.02 -10.78
CA ALA A 360 10.82 15.29 -11.66
C ALA A 360 9.40 15.30 -11.10
N VAL A 361 9.21 15.05 -9.80
CA VAL A 361 7.89 15.15 -9.15
C VAL A 361 7.29 16.54 -9.33
N ARG A 362 8.08 17.61 -9.16
CA ARG A 362 7.58 18.99 -9.31
C ARG A 362 7.21 19.31 -10.76
N ARG A 363 8.05 18.92 -11.72
CA ARG A 363 7.85 19.16 -13.14
C ARG A 363 6.61 18.42 -13.64
N GLU A 364 6.54 17.11 -13.41
CA GLU A 364 5.44 16.26 -13.89
C GLU A 364 4.08 16.71 -13.35
N VAL A 365 3.98 17.06 -12.06
CA VAL A 365 2.71 17.59 -11.51
C VAL A 365 2.34 18.93 -12.14
N LEU A 366 3.32 19.81 -12.36
CA LEU A 366 3.08 21.12 -12.98
C LEU A 366 2.62 20.97 -14.43
N GLU A 367 3.23 20.07 -15.20
CA GLU A 367 2.89 19.79 -16.60
C GLU A 367 1.49 19.18 -16.73
N GLU A 368 1.21 18.09 -16.00
CA GLU A 368 -0.06 17.36 -16.15
C GLU A 368 -1.26 18.12 -15.53
N SER A 369 -1.06 18.86 -14.45
CA SER A 369 -2.16 19.43 -13.64
C SER A 369 -2.09 20.93 -13.36
N GLY A 370 -0.98 21.61 -13.67
CA GLY A 370 -0.78 23.03 -13.33
C GLY A 370 -0.52 23.30 -11.84
N VAL A 371 -0.56 22.28 -10.98
CA VAL A 371 -0.35 22.42 -9.54
C VAL A 371 1.14 22.53 -9.23
N THR A 372 1.51 23.53 -8.44
CA THR A 372 2.90 23.73 -7.98
C THR A 372 3.16 22.92 -6.70
N ILE A 373 4.37 22.37 -6.60
CA ILE A 373 4.76 21.43 -5.52
C ILE A 373 5.92 21.99 -4.69
N GLY A 374 5.81 21.84 -3.37
CA GLY A 374 6.82 22.22 -2.38
C GLY A 374 7.63 21.01 -1.91
N PRO A 375 7.54 20.61 -0.62
CA PRO A 375 8.20 19.41 -0.10
C PRO A 375 7.84 18.13 -0.85
N VAL A 376 8.84 17.27 -1.06
CA VAL A 376 8.72 15.93 -1.64
C VAL A 376 9.42 14.95 -0.71
N GLN A 377 8.80 13.80 -0.46
CA GLN A 377 9.32 12.75 0.41
C GLN A 377 9.20 11.40 -0.30
N TYR A 378 10.32 10.70 -0.46
CA TYR A 378 10.35 9.32 -0.92
C TYR A 378 9.63 8.39 0.07
N VAL A 379 8.92 7.39 -0.45
CA VAL A 379 8.18 6.39 0.33
C VAL A 379 8.70 4.99 0.05
N SER A 380 8.59 4.53 -1.20
CA SER A 380 8.98 3.19 -1.63
C SER A 380 9.26 3.16 -3.12
N SER A 381 9.79 2.04 -3.62
CA SER A 381 9.95 1.81 -5.05
C SER A 381 9.37 0.46 -5.47
N GLN A 382 8.94 0.36 -6.72
CA GLN A 382 8.32 -0.81 -7.31
C GLN A 382 8.87 -1.02 -8.73
N PRO A 383 9.53 -2.16 -9.01
CA PRO A 383 9.79 -2.56 -10.39
C PRO A 383 8.49 -2.70 -11.17
N TRP A 384 8.46 -2.16 -12.38
CA TRP A 384 7.31 -2.27 -13.28
C TRP A 384 7.77 -2.77 -14.63
N PRO A 385 7.63 -4.08 -14.91
CA PRO A 385 8.27 -4.71 -16.06
C PRO A 385 7.50 -4.45 -17.36
N MET A 386 7.09 -3.19 -17.65
CA MET A 386 6.30 -2.78 -18.82
C MET A 386 6.95 -1.62 -19.62
N PRO A 387 8.09 -1.84 -20.30
CA PRO A 387 8.89 -3.06 -20.28
C PRO A 387 9.91 -3.12 -19.12
N SER A 388 10.38 -1.98 -18.61
CA SER A 388 11.56 -1.92 -17.74
C SER A 388 11.63 -0.62 -16.93
N SER A 389 10.54 -0.28 -16.25
CA SER A 389 10.45 0.95 -15.44
C SER A 389 10.71 0.64 -13.97
N LEU A 390 11.33 1.59 -13.25
CA LEU A 390 11.40 1.60 -11.80
C LEU A 390 10.51 2.72 -11.27
N MET A 391 9.37 2.36 -10.70
CA MET A 391 8.43 3.31 -10.11
C MET A 391 8.96 3.77 -8.77
N ILE A 392 9.13 5.08 -8.59
CA ILE A 392 9.67 5.73 -7.40
C ILE A 392 8.52 6.50 -6.75
N GLY A 393 7.94 5.89 -5.72
CA GLY A 393 6.78 6.39 -5.00
C GLY A 393 7.13 7.52 -4.05
N CYS A 394 6.47 8.66 -4.20
CA CYS A 394 6.68 9.86 -3.37
C CYS A 394 5.38 10.42 -2.80
N PHE A 395 5.47 11.02 -1.62
CA PHE A 395 4.51 12.05 -1.20
C PHE A 395 5.02 13.42 -1.62
N ALA A 396 4.09 14.27 -2.03
CA ALA A 396 4.38 15.65 -2.37
C ALA A 396 3.34 16.57 -1.71
N VAL A 397 3.72 17.79 -1.35
CA VAL A 397 2.78 18.77 -0.80
C VAL A 397 2.61 19.90 -1.80
N ALA A 398 1.37 20.16 -2.20
CA ALA A 398 1.06 21.26 -3.11
C ALA A 398 1.24 22.63 -2.45
N LEU A 399 1.60 23.62 -3.26
CA LEU A 399 1.68 25.03 -2.91
C LEU A 399 0.52 25.83 -3.52
N SER A 400 -0.04 25.36 -4.63
CA SER A 400 -1.23 25.90 -5.28
C SER A 400 -2.35 24.86 -5.35
N THR A 401 -3.57 25.31 -5.60
CA THR A 401 -4.76 24.43 -5.60
C THR A 401 -5.54 24.47 -6.91
N ASP A 402 -5.32 25.48 -7.74
CA ASP A 402 -5.96 25.61 -9.05
C ASP A 402 -5.42 24.54 -9.99
N ILE A 403 -6.33 23.77 -10.57
CA ILE A 403 -6.01 22.69 -11.51
C ILE A 403 -6.21 23.21 -12.93
N LYS A 404 -5.17 23.05 -13.75
CA LYS A 404 -5.19 23.27 -15.19
C LYS A 404 -4.61 22.04 -15.88
N VAL A 405 -5.51 21.16 -16.32
CA VAL A 405 -5.13 19.89 -16.96
C VAL A 405 -4.54 20.10 -18.35
N ASP A 406 -3.39 19.49 -18.63
CA ASP A 406 -2.94 19.27 -20.01
C ASP A 406 -3.70 18.08 -20.62
N LYS A 407 -4.62 18.41 -21.54
CA LYS A 407 -5.47 17.44 -22.23
C LYS A 407 -4.72 16.56 -23.23
N ASN A 408 -3.47 16.88 -23.55
CA ASN A 408 -2.62 16.01 -24.37
C ASN A 408 -2.15 14.77 -23.58
N GLU A 409 -1.99 14.90 -22.26
CA GLU A 409 -1.43 13.84 -21.42
C GLU A 409 -2.49 13.12 -20.58
N ILE A 410 -3.33 13.89 -19.87
CA ILE A 410 -4.35 13.35 -18.99
C ILE A 410 -5.74 13.89 -19.33
N GLU A 411 -6.75 13.05 -19.13
CA GLU A 411 -8.14 13.40 -19.40
C GLU A 411 -8.72 14.29 -18.31
N ASP A 412 -8.37 14.03 -17.05
CA ASP A 412 -8.92 14.75 -15.89
C ASP A 412 -7.99 14.65 -14.67
N ALA A 413 -8.03 15.66 -13.80
CA ALA A 413 -7.36 15.69 -12.51
C ALA A 413 -8.24 16.42 -11.49
N ARG A 414 -8.37 15.86 -10.28
CA ARG A 414 -9.26 16.39 -9.25
C ARG A 414 -8.67 16.19 -7.85
N TRP A 415 -9.03 17.10 -6.96
CA TRP A 415 -8.82 16.91 -5.53
C TRP A 415 -9.88 15.98 -4.97
N PHE A 416 -9.46 14.87 -4.35
CA PHE A 416 -10.31 13.93 -3.65
C PHE A 416 -10.13 14.10 -2.16
N THR A 417 -11.25 14.17 -1.44
CA THR A 417 -11.24 14.18 0.02
C THR A 417 -10.77 12.84 0.56
N ARG A 418 -10.21 12.89 1.76
CA ARG A 418 -9.82 11.69 2.49
C ARG A 418 -10.97 10.67 2.61
N GLN A 419 -12.20 11.14 2.81
CA GLN A 419 -13.37 10.27 2.92
C GLN A 419 -13.73 9.60 1.58
N GLU A 420 -13.67 10.32 0.46
CA GLU A 420 -13.89 9.73 -0.87
C GLU A 420 -12.85 8.66 -1.18
N VAL A 421 -11.60 8.89 -0.76
CA VAL A 421 -10.51 7.91 -0.91
C VAL A 421 -10.73 6.67 -0.05
N ILE A 422 -11.14 6.84 1.21
CA ILE A 422 -11.51 5.72 2.09
C ILE A 422 -12.67 4.92 1.49
N ASP A 423 -13.69 5.62 0.98
CA ASP A 423 -14.82 4.99 0.31
C ASP A 423 -14.37 4.19 -0.92
N ALA A 424 -13.43 4.72 -1.73
CA ALA A 424 -12.87 4.00 -2.87
C ALA A 424 -12.06 2.75 -2.46
N LEU A 425 -11.37 2.78 -1.33
CA LEU A 425 -10.62 1.63 -0.80
C LEU A 425 -11.54 0.54 -0.20
N VAL A 426 -12.65 0.92 0.44
CA VAL A 426 -13.54 0.00 1.18
C VAL A 426 -14.72 -0.47 0.33
N LYS A 427 -15.39 0.45 -0.36
CA LYS A 427 -16.66 0.22 -1.07
C LYS A 427 -16.45 -0.21 -2.54
N GLY A 428 -15.24 -0.07 -3.07
CA GLY A 428 -14.89 -0.44 -4.44
C GLY A 428 -15.82 0.23 -5.46
N ASN A 429 -16.55 -0.56 -6.25
CA ASN A 429 -17.39 -0.08 -7.35
C ASN A 429 -18.57 0.82 -6.94
N GLN A 430 -18.89 0.92 -5.65
CA GLN A 430 -19.93 1.83 -5.14
C GLN A 430 -19.41 3.22 -4.79
N ALA A 431 -18.10 3.46 -4.88
CA ALA A 431 -17.50 4.75 -4.60
C ALA A 431 -17.59 5.72 -5.80
N VAL A 432 -17.30 7.00 -5.54
CA VAL A 432 -17.30 8.09 -6.55
C VAL A 432 -16.24 7.86 -7.64
N PHE A 433 -15.22 7.06 -7.34
CA PHE A 433 -14.17 6.66 -8.29
C PHE A 433 -13.58 5.31 -7.87
N SER A 434 -12.86 4.67 -8.79
CA SER A 434 -12.13 3.43 -8.51
C SER A 434 -10.63 3.66 -8.45
N MET A 435 -9.98 2.90 -7.58
CA MET A 435 -8.52 2.89 -7.41
C MET A 435 -7.86 1.81 -8.26
N PRO A 436 -6.57 1.97 -8.62
CA PRO A 436 -5.79 0.87 -9.17
C PRO A 436 -5.78 -0.35 -8.24
N PRO A 437 -5.49 -1.55 -8.75
CA PRO A 437 -5.40 -2.77 -7.95
C PRO A 437 -4.43 -2.62 -6.77
N ARG A 438 -4.66 -3.38 -5.70
CA ARG A 438 -3.88 -3.31 -4.44
C ARG A 438 -2.37 -3.51 -4.61
N GLN A 439 -1.97 -4.22 -5.66
CA GLN A 439 -0.58 -4.52 -6.00
C GLN A 439 0.15 -3.29 -6.58
N ALA A 440 -0.56 -2.30 -7.11
CA ALA A 440 0.04 -1.13 -7.73
C ALA A 440 0.56 -0.16 -6.66
N ILE A 441 1.75 0.42 -6.87
CA ILE A 441 2.36 1.40 -5.96
C ILE A 441 1.47 2.63 -5.73
N ALA A 442 0.65 3.03 -6.71
CA ALA A 442 -0.34 4.09 -6.54
C ALA A 442 -1.36 3.78 -5.43
N HIS A 443 -1.84 2.53 -5.38
CA HIS A 443 -2.72 2.06 -4.31
C HIS A 443 -1.99 2.04 -2.97
N TYR A 444 -0.74 1.56 -2.96
CA TYR A 444 0.10 1.55 -1.76
C TYR A 444 0.32 2.96 -1.18
N LEU A 445 0.68 3.96 -1.99
CA LEU A 445 0.88 5.33 -1.54
C LEU A 445 -0.39 5.92 -0.92
N VAL A 446 -1.53 5.70 -1.57
CA VAL A 446 -2.83 6.17 -1.06
C VAL A 446 -3.20 5.47 0.25
N LYS A 447 -3.09 4.14 0.31
CA LYS A 447 -3.34 3.38 1.53
C LYS A 447 -2.43 3.85 2.67
N HIS A 448 -1.14 4.04 2.41
CA HIS A 448 -0.17 4.52 3.40
C HIS A 448 -0.51 5.92 3.93
N TRP A 449 -0.96 6.84 3.06
CA TRP A 449 -1.46 8.15 3.51
C TRP A 449 -2.71 8.01 4.40
N ILE A 450 -3.58 7.04 4.12
CA ILE A 450 -4.76 6.75 4.95
C ILE A 450 -4.37 6.20 6.33
N GLU A 451 -3.51 5.18 6.37
CA GLU A 451 -3.12 4.46 7.58
C GLU A 451 -2.20 5.27 8.49
N ASP A 452 -1.29 6.08 7.95
CA ASP A 452 -0.44 6.95 8.78
C ASP A 452 -1.27 8.00 9.52
N SER A 453 -2.55 8.25 9.22
CA SER A 453 -3.36 9.18 10.03
C SER A 453 -4.30 8.53 11.05
N THR A 454 -4.28 7.21 11.20
CA THR A 454 -5.10 6.49 12.19
C THR A 454 -4.26 6.03 13.39
N PRO A 455 -4.67 6.26 14.66
CA PRO A 455 -4.02 5.64 15.81
C PRO A 455 -4.11 4.12 15.70
N CYS A 456 -3.01 3.44 16.06
CA CYS A 456 -2.87 2.00 16.15
C CYS A 456 -4.07 1.31 16.82
N VAL A 457 -5.06 0.87 16.03
CA VAL A 457 -6.08 -0.11 16.42
C VAL A 457 -6.43 -0.92 15.17
N TYR A 458 -5.59 -1.93 14.86
CA TYR A 458 -5.78 -2.88 13.76
C TYR A 458 -5.95 -2.25 12.36
N ASP A 459 -6.01 -3.11 11.34
CA ASP A 459 -6.29 -2.73 9.95
C ASP A 459 -7.66 -2.00 9.89
N TRP A 460 -7.62 -0.67 9.98
CA TRP A 460 -8.79 0.20 10.09
C TRP A 460 -9.69 0.10 8.85
N VAL A 461 -9.09 -0.20 7.69
CA VAL A 461 -9.81 -0.50 6.46
C VAL A 461 -10.59 -1.81 6.62
N SER A 462 -9.98 -2.85 7.21
CA SER A 462 -10.68 -4.09 7.57
C SER A 462 -11.77 -3.88 8.63
N TYR A 463 -11.55 -3.02 9.63
CA TYR A 463 -12.59 -2.64 10.60
C TYR A 463 -13.78 -1.95 9.93
N LYS A 464 -13.54 -0.95 9.08
CA LYS A 464 -14.62 -0.26 8.33
C LYS A 464 -15.36 -1.20 7.38
N ARG A 465 -14.66 -2.16 6.79
CA ARG A 465 -15.27 -3.20 5.95
C ARG A 465 -16.21 -4.10 6.77
N LEU A 466 -15.81 -4.49 7.99
CA LEU A 466 -16.63 -5.27 8.92
C LEU A 466 -17.83 -4.47 9.44
N GLU A 467 -17.65 -3.18 9.74
CA GLU A 467 -18.73 -2.28 10.15
C GLU A 467 -19.81 -2.15 9.05
N MET A 468 -19.41 -2.02 7.78
CA MET A 468 -20.36 -1.99 6.66
C MET A 468 -21.11 -3.32 6.46
N LEU A 469 -20.43 -4.45 6.61
CA LEU A 469 -21.06 -5.78 6.53
C LEU A 469 -22.08 -5.99 7.66
N SER A 470 -21.83 -5.43 8.85
CA SER A 470 -22.77 -5.41 9.97
C SER A 470 -24.01 -4.54 9.67
N GLN A 471 -23.83 -3.36 9.07
CA GLN A 471 -24.94 -2.47 8.72
C GLN A 471 -25.87 -3.03 7.62
N MET A 472 -25.36 -3.88 6.72
CA MET A 472 -26.17 -4.52 5.69
C MET A 472 -27.05 -5.68 6.21
N ASN A 473 -26.70 -6.30 7.35
CA ASN A 473 -27.39 -7.48 7.87
C ASN A 473 -28.37 -7.20 9.02
N GLY A 474 -28.65 -5.94 9.34
CA GLY A 474 -29.79 -5.57 10.19
C GLY A 474 -29.76 -6.11 11.63
N SER A 475 -28.63 -6.58 12.15
CA SER A 475 -28.48 -6.93 13.56
C SER A 475 -27.01 -6.90 14.01
N LEU A 476 -26.83 -6.40 15.25
CA LEU A 476 -25.58 -6.20 16.01
C LEU A 476 -24.77 -4.93 15.70
N TYR A 477 -25.04 -3.87 16.46
CA TYR A 477 -24.04 -2.87 16.82
C TYR A 477 -22.99 -3.53 17.72
N LEU A 478 -21.88 -3.99 17.15
CA LEU A 478 -20.76 -4.47 17.97
C LEU A 478 -19.99 -3.26 18.51
N CYS A 479 -20.05 -3.09 19.83
CA CYS A 479 -19.16 -2.19 20.56
C CYS A 479 -17.69 -2.61 20.28
N PRO A 480 -16.73 -1.68 20.15
CA PRO A 480 -15.33 -1.99 19.84
C PRO A 480 -14.67 -3.05 20.75
N LEU A 481 -15.25 -3.31 21.93
CA LEU A 481 -14.77 -4.28 22.90
C LEU A 481 -15.30 -5.71 22.71
N GLU A 482 -16.45 -5.91 22.07
CA GLU A 482 -17.02 -7.26 21.87
C GLU A 482 -16.34 -7.99 20.70
N ALA A 483 -15.89 -7.25 19.69
CA ALA A 483 -15.09 -7.80 18.59
C ALA A 483 -13.72 -8.35 19.08
N THR A 484 -13.15 -7.76 20.14
CA THR A 484 -11.89 -8.21 20.75
C THR A 484 -12.02 -9.57 21.45
N ALA A 485 -13.16 -9.91 22.03
CA ALA A 485 -13.37 -11.19 22.69
C ALA A 485 -13.56 -12.35 21.68
N ALA A 486 -14.18 -12.07 20.53
CA ALA A 486 -14.39 -13.09 19.49
C ALA A 486 -13.09 -13.47 18.75
N PHE A 487 -12.15 -12.53 18.58
CA PHE A 487 -10.88 -12.79 17.88
C PHE A 487 -9.81 -13.48 18.75
N GLN A 488 -9.87 -13.34 20.07
CA GLN A 488 -8.92 -14.01 20.99
C GLN A 488 -9.02 -15.54 20.99
N ASN A 489 -10.12 -16.11 20.50
CA ASN A 489 -10.28 -17.57 20.38
C ASN A 489 -9.72 -18.17 19.08
N VAL A 490 -9.33 -17.38 18.08
CA VAL A 490 -8.88 -17.90 16.77
C VAL A 490 -7.37 -17.77 16.53
N HIS A 491 -6.65 -16.91 17.25
CA HIS A 491 -5.20 -16.80 17.11
C HIS A 491 -4.47 -16.82 18.45
N ASN A 492 -4.30 -18.03 18.98
CA ASN A 492 -3.41 -18.29 20.11
C ASN A 492 -2.02 -18.68 19.59
N ARG A 493 -1.16 -17.70 19.28
CA ARG A 493 0.30 -17.85 19.28
C ARG A 493 0.96 -16.58 19.83
N SER A 494 1.20 -16.61 21.14
CA SER A 494 2.33 -16.02 21.86
C SER A 494 2.81 -14.63 21.43
N HIS A 495 2.28 -13.57 22.05
CA HIS A 495 3.07 -12.41 22.50
C HIS A 495 2.32 -11.68 23.63
N SER A 496 2.98 -11.54 24.79
CA SER A 496 2.47 -10.85 25.97
C SER A 496 2.50 -9.32 25.77
N PHE A 497 1.39 -8.63 25.97
CA PHE A 497 1.37 -7.17 26.08
C PHE A 497 0.58 -6.71 27.32
N VAL A 498 1.19 -5.79 28.05
CA VAL A 498 0.70 -5.18 29.30
C VAL A 498 -0.32 -4.09 28.96
N CYS A 499 -1.51 -4.16 29.55
CA CYS A 499 -2.58 -3.19 29.38
C CYS A 499 -2.49 -2.12 30.48
N VAL A 500 -2.54 -0.83 30.12
CA VAL A 500 -2.50 0.31 31.05
C VAL A 500 -3.75 1.20 30.85
N HIS A 501 -4.48 1.39 31.95
CA HIS A 501 -5.63 2.27 32.25
C HIS A 501 -7.06 1.84 31.82
N ALA A 502 -7.80 1.29 32.79
CA ALA A 502 -9.20 0.86 32.72
C ALA A 502 -10.21 1.83 33.41
N SER A 503 -9.91 3.12 33.54
CA SER A 503 -10.80 4.07 34.25
C SER A 503 -11.79 4.81 33.35
N SER A 504 -11.66 4.73 32.02
CA SER A 504 -12.53 5.43 31.06
C SER A 504 -13.76 4.63 30.61
N LEU A 505 -13.85 3.36 31.00
CA LEU A 505 -14.80 2.39 30.46
C LEU A 505 -16.18 2.39 31.13
N TRP A 506 -16.30 2.97 32.33
CA TRP A 506 -17.56 2.99 33.09
C TRP A 506 -18.52 4.14 32.71
N GLN A 507 -18.05 5.13 31.95
CA GLN A 507 -18.82 6.36 31.68
C GLN A 507 -19.72 6.26 30.45
N LEU A 508 -19.54 5.23 29.59
CA LEU A 508 -20.34 5.03 28.38
C LEU A 508 -21.76 4.47 28.67
N CYS A 509 -21.93 3.74 29.77
CA CYS A 509 -23.23 3.14 30.11
C CYS A 509 -24.27 4.14 30.64
N ALA A 510 -23.87 5.36 31.00
CA ALA A 510 -24.79 6.36 31.56
C ALA A 510 -25.54 7.20 30.50
N GLU A 511 -25.15 7.13 29.22
CA GLU A 511 -25.71 7.99 28.16
C GLU A 511 -26.74 7.30 27.25
N LEU A 512 -26.85 5.97 27.30
CA LEU A 512 -27.87 5.22 26.55
C LEU A 512 -29.09 4.98 27.44
N SER A 513 -30.03 5.92 27.43
CA SER A 513 -31.35 5.77 28.06
C SER A 513 -32.17 4.67 27.36
N VAL A 514 -31.87 3.41 27.64
CA VAL A 514 -32.70 2.26 27.24
C VAL A 514 -33.62 1.94 28.42
N THR A 515 -34.91 2.19 28.24
CA THR A 515 -35.95 1.81 29.19
C THR A 515 -35.98 0.30 29.36
N GLN A 516 -35.74 -0.15 30.59
CA GLN A 516 -35.82 -1.55 31.02
C GLN A 516 -37.29 -2.01 31.02
N LYS A 517 -37.80 -2.44 29.87
CA LYS A 517 -39.03 -3.24 29.77
C LYS A 517 -38.90 -4.13 28.54
N GLU A 518 -39.18 -5.41 28.73
CA GLU A 518 -39.09 -6.50 27.75
C GLU A 518 -37.74 -7.22 27.66
N LEU A 519 -37.32 -7.85 28.76
CA LEU A 519 -36.68 -9.16 28.67
C LEU A 519 -37.33 -10.07 29.72
N GLY A 520 -38.18 -10.97 29.22
CA GLY A 520 -38.69 -12.10 29.96
C GLY A 520 -37.56 -13.07 30.31
N THR A 521 -37.74 -13.69 31.47
CA THR A 521 -36.90 -14.71 32.10
C THR A 521 -36.63 -15.94 31.23
N GLU A 522 -35.39 -16.43 31.28
CA GLU A 522 -34.88 -17.82 31.20
C GLU A 522 -33.41 -17.70 30.72
N GLY A 523 -32.33 -18.07 31.41
CA GLY A 523 -32.11 -18.96 32.54
C GLY A 523 -31.03 -19.96 32.12
N TYR A 524 -29.74 -19.72 32.42
CA TYR A 524 -28.70 -20.76 32.50
C TYR A 524 -27.57 -20.33 33.45
N ASP A 525 -27.31 -21.22 34.41
CA ASP A 525 -26.40 -21.11 35.55
C ASP A 525 -24.91 -21.02 35.18
N CYS A 526 -24.18 -20.18 35.92
CA CYS A 526 -22.72 -20.21 35.99
C CYS A 526 -22.30 -20.92 37.29
N ASP A 527 -21.61 -22.05 37.17
CA ASP A 527 -21.02 -22.77 38.29
C ASP A 527 -19.52 -22.42 38.40
N CYS A 528 -19.14 -21.79 39.51
CA CYS A 528 -17.78 -21.29 39.78
C CYS A 528 -17.04 -22.32 40.66
N GLY A 529 -16.30 -23.24 40.04
CA GLY A 529 -15.50 -24.26 40.74
C GLY A 529 -13.99 -24.05 40.58
N SER A 530 -13.36 -23.61 41.66
CA SER A 530 -11.91 -23.51 41.88
C SER A 530 -11.11 -24.79 41.63
N SER A 531 -9.95 -24.72 40.97
CA SER A 531 -8.81 -25.59 41.27
C SER A 531 -7.47 -24.99 40.81
N ALA A 532 -6.56 -24.86 41.78
CA ALA A 532 -5.18 -24.45 41.60
C ALA A 532 -4.29 -25.66 41.26
N PHE A 533 -3.29 -25.48 40.40
CA PHE A 533 -2.15 -26.39 40.29
C PHE A 533 -0.83 -25.60 40.38
N THR A 534 -0.06 -25.89 41.43
CA THR A 534 1.33 -25.48 41.63
C THR A 534 2.25 -26.67 41.41
N PHE A 535 3.32 -26.50 40.62
CA PHE A 535 4.41 -27.47 40.51
C PHE A 535 5.51 -27.15 41.55
N LYS A 536 5.89 -28.17 42.34
CA LYS A 536 6.96 -28.15 43.36
C LYS A 536 8.35 -28.28 42.72
N TRP A 537 9.33 -27.52 43.22
CA TRP A 537 10.76 -27.78 43.06
C TRP A 537 11.32 -28.41 44.34
N SER A 538 12.10 -29.49 44.21
CA SER A 538 12.71 -30.23 45.31
C SER A 538 14.02 -29.60 45.78
N THR A 539 14.10 -29.33 47.09
CA THR A 539 15.27 -28.91 47.86
C THR A 539 16.20 -30.07 48.20
N THR A 540 17.51 -29.86 48.05
CA THR A 540 18.51 -30.38 48.99
C THR A 540 19.82 -29.55 48.94
N MET A 541 20.12 -28.87 50.03
CA MET A 541 21.48 -28.45 50.43
C MET A 541 21.75 -29.05 51.82
N PRO A 542 22.94 -29.61 52.11
CA PRO A 542 23.30 -30.02 53.46
C PRO A 542 24.00 -28.90 54.24
N GLN A 543 23.62 -28.75 55.51
CA GLN A 543 24.28 -27.90 56.51
C GLN A 543 25.66 -28.46 56.90
N MET A 544 26.63 -27.57 57.12
CA MET A 544 27.82 -27.85 57.93
C MET A 544 27.59 -27.30 59.35
N ALA A 545 27.84 -28.12 60.38
CA ALA A 545 28.43 -27.68 61.65
C ALA A 545 29.08 -28.88 62.39
N SER A 546 30.37 -28.73 62.60
CA SER A 546 31.30 -29.38 63.55
C SER A 546 30.76 -30.34 64.62
N GLY A 547 31.45 -31.48 64.75
CA GLY A 547 31.40 -32.39 65.88
C GLY A 547 32.01 -33.74 65.53
#